data_AF-A0A0C3PTS8-F1
#
_entry.id   AF-A0A0C3PTS8-F1
#
_cell.length_a   1.000
_cell.length_b   1.000
_cell.length_c   1.000
_cell.angle_alpha   90.00
_cell.angle_beta   90.00
_cell.angle_gamma   90.00
#
_symmetry.space_group_name_H-M   'P 1'
#
loop_
_entity.id
_entity.type
_entity.pdbx_description
1 polymer ?
#
loop_
_entity_poly.entity_id
_entity_poly.type
_entity_poly.pdbx_seq_one_letter_code
_entity_poly.pdbx_strand_id
1 'polypeptide(L)'
;MARTKQTAKKSACGTATRVKFIHLAHTAFTRAVSAESTSSLCSLTPTPSSRPQSPEIPGDIVPEQWTSNRYCYLCHDGGNFLFDCKTCPRMVCERCLGLLQQAIKKVCAMDVNFQCPGCHELAEGASKRKKLMPYFAFTCTVHGETIHLLEKPLIMSGVCERSSKSQVSAKSTLILHLQCTGMAVPGSLPQLLKTTLEEYHTKESLQYLAVTFNIGTQTKVNRWKAKVKKLGATLVARRFSRTIIFVTIHSEVTRGDLFAGKGEDGKDIAMEVNKVHIKLMFLSQSYSFLHSSWDGYSLLRLLIWSMLPCLSC
;
A
#
# COMPACT_ATOMS: atom_id res chain seq x y z
N MET A 1 37.24 12.34 -41.03
CA MET A 1 36.93 11.63 -39.78
C MET A 1 36.00 10.46 -40.10
N ALA A 2 36.49 9.23 -39.98
CA ALA A 2 35.71 8.03 -40.30
C ALA A 2 34.79 7.68 -39.11
N ARG A 3 33.47 7.67 -39.35
CA ARG A 3 32.46 7.34 -38.34
C ARG A 3 32.30 5.82 -38.28
N THR A 4 32.92 5.18 -37.29
CA THR A 4 32.79 3.74 -37.05
C THR A 4 31.36 3.44 -36.61
N LYS A 5 30.57 2.77 -37.47
CA LYS A 5 29.26 2.22 -37.08
C LYS A 5 29.50 1.00 -36.19
N GLN A 6 29.29 1.15 -34.88
CA GLN A 6 29.08 0.00 -34.00
C GLN A 6 27.69 -0.57 -34.30
N THR A 7 27.65 -1.74 -34.94
CA THR A 7 26.45 -2.58 -34.99
C THR A 7 26.31 -3.26 -33.63
N ALA A 8 25.27 -2.90 -32.88
CA ALA A 8 24.88 -3.61 -31.67
C ALA A 8 24.70 -5.11 -32.01
N LYS A 9 25.35 -5.97 -31.23
CA LYS A 9 25.23 -7.42 -31.35
C LYS A 9 23.76 -7.76 -31.03
N LYS A 10 22.99 -8.26 -32.02
CA LYS A 10 21.61 -8.72 -31.81
C LYS A 10 21.61 -9.68 -30.62
N SER A 11 21.06 -9.27 -29.48
CA SER A 11 20.72 -10.22 -28.42
C SER A 11 19.55 -11.02 -28.95
N ALA A 12 19.80 -12.25 -29.39
CA ALA A 12 18.71 -13.17 -29.71
C ALA A 12 17.90 -13.37 -28.43
N CYS A 13 16.70 -12.78 -28.38
CA CYS A 13 15.75 -13.06 -27.33
C CYS A 13 15.37 -14.53 -27.50
N GLY A 14 15.85 -15.38 -26.58
CA GLY A 14 15.90 -16.82 -26.77
C GLY A 14 14.51 -17.46 -26.77
N THR A 15 14.30 -18.43 -27.65
CA THR A 15 13.14 -19.33 -27.60
C THR A 15 13.25 -20.19 -26.34
N ALA A 16 12.19 -20.22 -25.51
CA ALA A 16 12.15 -21.00 -24.27
C ALA A 16 11.31 -22.28 -24.43
N THR A 17 11.73 -23.37 -23.80
CA THR A 17 10.94 -24.62 -23.82
C THR A 17 9.68 -24.44 -22.97
N ARG A 18 8.51 -24.78 -23.51
CA ARG A 18 7.25 -24.75 -22.75
C ARG A 18 7.11 -26.06 -21.98
N VAL A 19 6.84 -25.96 -20.69
CA VAL A 19 6.54 -27.14 -19.85
C VAL A 19 5.08 -27.08 -19.44
N LYS A 20 4.34 -28.17 -19.70
CA LYS A 20 2.98 -28.35 -19.17
C LYS A 20 3.09 -28.80 -17.71
N PHE A 21 3.00 -27.87 -16.77
CA PHE A 21 2.86 -28.25 -15.36
C PHE A 21 1.50 -28.96 -15.16
N ILE A 22 1.57 -30.21 -14.70
CA ILE A 22 0.42 -31.04 -14.37
C ILE A 22 -0.26 -30.44 -13.12
N HIS A 23 -1.60 -30.40 -13.15
CA HIS A 23 -2.51 -29.81 -12.15
C HIS A 23 -1.97 -29.76 -10.70
N LEU A 24 -1.99 -28.56 -10.09
CA LEU A 24 -2.11 -28.47 -8.63
C LEU A 24 -3.49 -29.02 -8.24
N ALA A 25 -3.53 -30.26 -7.76
CA ALA A 25 -4.72 -30.79 -7.10
C ALA A 25 -5.05 -29.90 -5.89
N HIS A 26 -6.31 -29.45 -5.83
CA HIS A 26 -6.86 -28.70 -4.73
C HIS A 26 -7.06 -29.63 -3.53
N THR A 27 -6.09 -29.72 -2.61
CA THR A 27 -6.34 -30.30 -1.29
C THR A 27 -6.96 -29.23 -0.40
N ALA A 28 -8.29 -29.24 -0.32
CA ALA A 28 -9.04 -28.52 0.70
C ALA A 28 -8.74 -29.18 2.06
N PHE A 29 -8.10 -28.45 2.98
CA PHE A 29 -7.99 -28.86 4.38
C PHE A 29 -9.17 -28.27 5.15
N THR A 30 -10.18 -29.10 5.41
CA THR A 30 -11.23 -28.86 6.38
C THR A 30 -10.60 -28.89 7.78
N ARG A 31 -10.68 -27.79 8.52
CA ARG A 31 -10.12 -27.66 9.88
C ARG A 31 -11.23 -28.02 10.87
N ALA A 32 -11.15 -29.21 11.46
CA ALA A 32 -11.93 -29.57 12.64
C ALA A 32 -11.39 -28.79 13.84
N VAL A 33 -12.32 -28.21 14.60
CA VAL A 33 -12.08 -27.50 15.86
C VAL A 33 -12.08 -28.55 16.97
N SER A 34 -11.06 -28.55 17.82
CA SER A 34 -11.19 -29.07 19.18
C SER A 34 -10.37 -28.21 20.10
N ALA A 35 -11.07 -27.59 21.05
CA ALA A 35 -10.54 -26.79 22.13
C ALA A 35 -10.19 -27.73 23.30
N GLU A 36 -9.10 -27.46 23.99
CA GLU A 36 -8.91 -27.92 25.37
C GLU A 36 -8.03 -26.92 26.12
N SER A 37 -8.60 -26.44 27.23
CA SER A 37 -8.09 -25.43 28.16
C SER A 37 -7.45 -26.12 29.37
N THR A 38 -6.49 -25.46 30.03
CA THR A 38 -6.12 -25.55 31.47
C THR A 38 -4.94 -24.59 31.71
N SER A 39 -5.14 -23.40 32.28
CA SER A 39 -5.19 -23.00 33.71
C SER A 39 -3.86 -23.12 34.48
N SER A 40 -3.31 -21.98 34.95
CA SER A 40 -2.54 -21.87 36.20
C SER A 40 -2.42 -20.39 36.62
N LEU A 41 -2.64 -20.13 37.92
CA LEU A 41 -2.85 -18.86 38.63
C LEU A 41 -1.63 -18.41 39.49
N CYS A 42 -1.74 -17.19 40.05
CA CYS A 42 -1.08 -16.60 41.26
C CYS A 42 0.23 -15.79 41.05
N SER A 43 0.51 -14.61 41.66
CA SER A 43 -0.21 -13.68 42.56
C SER A 43 0.55 -12.32 42.70
N LEU A 44 -0.18 -11.19 42.73
CA LEU A 44 -0.21 -9.98 43.63
C LEU A 44 1.11 -9.46 44.29
N THR A 45 1.46 -8.17 44.54
CA THR A 45 0.89 -6.77 44.59
C THR A 45 2.05 -5.80 45.03
N PRO A 46 1.94 -4.46 45.32
CA PRO A 46 1.00 -3.38 44.91
C PRO A 46 1.66 -2.02 44.46
N THR A 47 0.76 -1.13 44.02
CA THR A 47 0.72 0.28 43.50
C THR A 47 1.25 1.41 44.47
N PRO A 48 1.24 2.77 44.18
CA PRO A 48 0.20 3.57 43.45
C PRO A 48 0.62 4.82 42.62
N SER A 49 -0.25 5.25 41.68
CA SER A 49 -0.90 6.60 41.65
C SER A 49 -1.75 6.81 40.38
N SER A 50 -2.84 7.57 40.50
CA SER A 50 -4.17 7.33 39.90
C SER A 50 -4.73 8.45 38.99
N ARG A 51 -5.55 8.08 38.00
CA ARG A 51 -6.74 8.84 37.54
C ARG A 51 -7.87 7.85 37.17
N PRO A 52 -9.16 8.11 37.46
CA PRO A 52 -10.22 7.08 37.45
C PRO A 52 -10.77 6.80 36.05
N GLN A 53 -10.97 5.53 35.71
CA GLN A 53 -11.83 5.09 34.60
C GLN A 53 -13.18 4.63 35.14
N SER A 54 -14.25 5.10 34.49
CA SER A 54 -15.64 4.64 34.68
C SER A 54 -15.89 3.37 33.83
N PRO A 55 -16.90 2.55 34.15
CA PRO A 55 -16.91 1.12 33.85
C PRO A 55 -17.19 0.78 32.38
N GLU A 56 -16.52 -0.28 31.93
CA GLU A 56 -16.56 -0.86 30.59
C GLU A 56 -17.91 -1.54 30.30
N ILE A 57 -18.54 -1.17 29.19
CA ILE A 57 -19.63 -1.93 28.55
C ILE A 57 -19.00 -2.75 27.42
N PRO A 58 -19.22 -4.08 27.35
CA PRO A 58 -18.66 -4.90 26.30
C PRO A 58 -19.57 -4.87 25.05
N GLY A 59 -19.06 -4.32 23.96
CA GLY A 59 -19.65 -4.52 22.63
C GLY A 59 -19.80 -3.26 21.77
N ASP A 60 -18.74 -2.45 21.65
CA ASP A 60 -18.67 -1.48 20.55
C ASP A 60 -17.43 -1.77 19.71
N ILE A 61 -17.66 -1.91 18.41
CA ILE A 61 -16.61 -1.87 17.38
C ILE A 61 -15.98 -0.48 17.51
N VAL A 62 -14.86 -0.39 18.21
CA VAL A 62 -14.06 0.84 18.28
C VAL A 62 -13.74 1.21 16.83
N PRO A 63 -14.21 2.36 16.32
CA PRO A 63 -13.87 2.80 14.97
C PRO A 63 -12.35 2.81 14.89
N GLU A 64 -11.78 2.14 13.88
CA GLU A 64 -10.35 2.09 13.65
C GLU A 64 -9.79 3.51 13.81
N GLN A 65 -9.05 3.75 14.89
CA GLN A 65 -8.56 5.06 15.21
C GLN A 65 -7.54 5.40 14.13
N TRP A 66 -7.97 6.22 13.17
CA TRP A 66 -7.15 6.55 12.01
C TRP A 66 -5.90 7.23 12.55
N THR A 67 -4.74 6.60 12.38
CA THR A 67 -3.48 7.31 12.58
C THR A 67 -3.47 8.44 11.56
N SER A 68 -3.63 9.69 12.02
CA SER A 68 -3.59 10.85 11.15
C SER A 68 -2.34 10.80 10.29
N ASN A 69 -2.46 11.20 9.03
CA ASN A 69 -1.30 11.26 8.15
C ASN A 69 -0.26 12.24 8.72
N ARG A 70 0.93 12.34 8.12
CA ARG A 70 1.97 13.29 8.60
C ARG A 70 2.22 14.45 7.65
N TYR A 71 1.53 14.45 6.52
CA TYR A 71 1.82 15.35 5.42
C TYR A 71 0.56 16.01 4.88
N CYS A 72 0.79 17.24 4.42
CA CYS A 72 0.08 17.97 3.38
C CYS A 72 -0.53 17.09 2.29
N TYR A 73 -1.84 16.77 2.27
CA TYR A 73 -2.35 16.01 1.12
C TYR A 73 -2.30 16.80 -0.19
N LEU A 74 -2.30 18.14 -0.10
CA LEU A 74 -2.21 19.04 -1.25
C LEU A 74 -0.74 19.21 -1.71
N CYS A 75 0.14 19.65 -0.82
CA CYS A 75 1.53 19.99 -1.15
C CYS A 75 2.57 18.88 -0.93
N HIS A 76 2.19 17.74 -0.36
CA HIS A 76 3.08 16.61 0.01
C HIS A 76 4.07 16.89 1.13
N ASP A 77 4.33 18.14 1.44
CA ASP A 77 5.14 18.58 2.55
C ASP A 77 4.25 18.83 3.80
N GLY A 78 4.48 19.89 4.54
CA GLY A 78 3.58 20.37 5.57
C GLY A 78 3.54 21.88 5.63
N GLY A 79 3.55 22.39 6.85
CA GLY A 79 3.66 23.79 7.20
C GLY A 79 3.94 23.85 8.70
N ASN A 80 3.79 25.01 9.30
CA ASN A 80 3.92 25.12 10.75
C ASN A 80 2.74 24.47 11.46
N PHE A 81 1.57 24.41 10.81
CA PHE A 81 0.35 23.84 11.37
C PHE A 81 -0.26 22.87 10.37
N LEU A 82 -0.64 21.68 10.84
CA LEU A 82 -1.37 20.68 10.08
C LEU A 82 -2.71 20.43 10.76
N PHE A 83 -3.79 20.54 9.97
CA PHE A 83 -5.14 20.32 10.43
C PHE A 83 -5.64 18.96 9.97
N ASP A 84 -6.04 18.12 10.91
CA ASP A 84 -6.57 16.78 10.68
C ASP A 84 -8.08 16.83 10.39
N CYS A 85 -8.48 16.18 9.30
CA CYS A 85 -9.89 16.17 8.92
C CYS A 85 -10.68 15.27 9.86
N LYS A 86 -11.78 15.78 10.41
CA LYS A 86 -12.67 15.03 11.33
C LYS A 86 -13.20 13.72 10.74
N THR A 87 -13.43 13.68 9.44
CA THR A 87 -14.15 12.58 8.76
C THR A 87 -13.27 11.70 7.88
N CYS A 88 -11.99 12.03 7.73
CA CYS A 88 -11.08 11.23 6.91
C CYS A 88 -9.62 11.47 7.35
N PRO A 89 -8.66 10.60 6.99
CA PRO A 89 -7.29 10.70 7.50
C PRO A 89 -6.45 11.80 6.85
N ARG A 90 -7.02 12.63 5.97
CA ARG A 90 -6.27 13.71 5.31
C ARG A 90 -5.89 14.79 6.31
N MET A 91 -4.75 15.40 6.04
CA MET A 91 -4.35 16.63 6.68
C MET A 91 -4.08 17.72 5.65
N VAL A 92 -4.29 18.97 6.04
CA VAL A 92 -3.99 20.14 5.22
C VAL A 92 -3.20 21.14 6.04
N CYS A 93 -2.12 21.68 5.47
CA CYS A 93 -1.34 22.70 6.16
C CYS A 93 -1.98 24.09 6.03
N GLU A 94 -1.61 24.97 6.96
CA GLU A 94 -2.07 26.36 6.99
C GLU A 94 -1.73 27.11 5.70
N ARG A 95 -0.57 26.81 5.10
CA ARG A 95 -0.10 27.43 3.85
C ARG A 95 -1.06 27.12 2.69
N CYS A 96 -1.46 25.86 2.52
CA CYS A 96 -2.38 25.48 1.44
C CYS A 96 -3.80 25.98 1.68
N LEU A 97 -4.21 26.15 2.94
CA LEU A 97 -5.49 26.74 3.31
C LEU A 97 -5.52 28.27 3.14
N GLY A 98 -4.38 28.92 2.90
CA GLY A 98 -4.30 30.39 2.79
C GLY A 98 -4.57 31.11 4.11
N LEU A 99 -4.29 30.47 5.25
CA LEU A 99 -4.59 31.05 6.56
C LEU A 99 -3.59 32.14 6.96
N LEU A 100 -4.12 33.30 7.33
CA LEU A 100 -3.36 34.38 7.96
C LEU A 100 -3.13 34.08 9.45
N GLN A 101 -2.07 34.65 10.02
CA GLN A 101 -1.67 34.44 11.43
C GLN A 101 -2.80 34.68 12.44
N GLN A 102 -3.67 35.66 12.19
CA GLN A 102 -4.83 35.93 13.06
C GLN A 102 -5.85 34.78 13.05
N ALA A 103 -6.12 34.23 11.86
CA ALA A 103 -7.02 33.08 11.71
C ALA A 103 -6.41 31.83 12.36
N ILE A 104 -5.11 31.60 12.20
CA ILE A 104 -4.37 30.50 12.84
C ILE A 104 -4.53 30.56 14.36
N LYS A 105 -4.27 31.72 14.98
CA LYS A 105 -4.45 31.90 16.43
C LYS A 105 -5.88 31.57 16.89
N LYS A 106 -6.89 31.97 16.12
CA LYS A 106 -8.29 31.69 16.42
C LYS A 106 -8.61 30.20 16.36
N VAL A 107 -8.20 29.50 15.30
CA VAL A 107 -8.47 28.07 15.13
C VAL A 107 -7.64 27.19 16.06
N CYS A 108 -6.46 27.63 16.50
CA CYS A 108 -5.65 26.88 17.46
C CYS A 108 -6.06 27.10 18.93
N ALA A 109 -6.85 28.14 19.23
CA ALA A 109 -7.28 28.46 20.59
C ALA A 109 -8.55 27.73 21.05
N MET A 110 -9.22 26.99 20.14
CA MET A 110 -10.50 26.34 20.41
C MET A 110 -10.42 24.85 20.06
N ASP A 111 -11.37 24.07 20.58
CA ASP A 111 -11.61 22.71 20.07
C ASP A 111 -12.33 22.81 18.73
N VAL A 112 -11.59 22.56 17.65
CA VAL A 112 -12.05 22.81 16.27
C VAL A 112 -12.26 21.52 15.51
N ASN A 113 -13.39 21.44 14.82
CA ASN A 113 -13.66 20.44 13.81
C ASN A 113 -13.22 20.99 12.45
N PHE A 114 -12.18 20.39 11.87
CA PHE A 114 -11.74 20.69 10.52
C PHE A 114 -12.34 19.71 9.49
N GLN A 115 -12.88 20.23 8.39
CA GLN A 115 -13.28 19.44 7.22
C GLN A 115 -12.35 19.78 6.07
N CYS A 116 -11.67 18.77 5.50
CA CYS A 116 -10.77 18.99 4.37
C CYS A 116 -11.52 19.31 3.06
N PRO A 117 -10.84 19.92 2.06
CA PRO A 117 -11.46 20.27 0.79
C PRO A 117 -12.00 19.04 0.05
N GLY A 118 -11.30 17.91 0.09
CA GLY A 118 -11.79 16.68 -0.54
C GLY A 118 -13.07 16.14 0.10
N CYS A 119 -13.26 16.29 1.42
CA CYS A 119 -14.52 15.91 2.07
C CYS A 119 -15.65 16.91 1.80
N HIS A 120 -15.32 18.20 1.69
CA HIS A 120 -16.27 19.23 1.25
C HIS A 120 -16.77 18.92 -0.17
N GLU A 121 -15.87 18.71 -1.12
CA GLU A 121 -16.19 18.39 -2.52
C GLU A 121 -17.04 17.11 -2.64
N LEU A 122 -16.71 16.06 -1.87
CA LEU A 122 -17.50 14.83 -1.84
C LEU A 122 -18.92 15.07 -1.30
N ALA A 123 -19.07 15.89 -0.26
CA ALA A 123 -20.37 16.23 0.30
C ALA A 123 -21.20 17.06 -0.70
N GLU A 124 -20.57 17.96 -1.43
CA GLU A 124 -21.21 18.72 -2.50
C GLU A 124 -21.66 17.83 -3.65
N GLY A 125 -20.79 16.94 -4.15
CA GLY A 125 -21.11 16.02 -5.24
C GLY A 125 -22.20 15.00 -4.91
N ALA A 126 -22.33 14.62 -3.63
CA ALA A 126 -23.42 13.75 -3.17
C ALA A 126 -24.76 14.49 -3.04
N SER A 127 -24.72 15.81 -2.93
CA SER A 127 -25.90 16.65 -2.73
C SER A 127 -26.54 16.99 -4.08
N LYS A 128 -27.85 16.77 -4.23
CA LYS A 128 -28.63 17.17 -5.42
C LYS A 128 -28.81 18.70 -5.57
N ARG A 129 -28.07 19.51 -4.80
CA ARG A 129 -28.20 20.97 -4.80
C ARG A 129 -27.67 21.52 -6.11
N LYS A 130 -28.41 22.49 -6.68
CA LYS A 130 -28.01 23.19 -7.91
C LYS A 130 -26.91 24.24 -7.69
N LYS A 131 -26.58 24.59 -6.43
CA LYS A 131 -25.66 25.68 -6.08
C LYS A 131 -24.52 25.15 -5.21
N LEU A 132 -23.29 25.48 -5.60
CA LEU A 132 -22.08 25.22 -4.83
C LEU A 132 -22.09 26.02 -3.53
N MET A 133 -21.63 25.40 -2.46
CA MET A 133 -21.51 25.97 -1.13
C MET A 133 -20.10 26.52 -0.92
N PRO A 134 -19.96 27.72 -0.33
CA PRO A 134 -18.65 28.22 0.05
C PRO A 134 -17.97 27.28 1.06
N TYR A 135 -16.65 27.17 0.96
CA TYR A 135 -15.88 26.27 1.80
C TYR A 135 -15.58 26.89 3.17
N PHE A 136 -16.36 26.49 4.18
CA PHE A 136 -16.12 26.84 5.58
C PHE A 136 -15.46 25.67 6.31
N ALA A 137 -14.13 25.67 6.31
CA ALA A 137 -13.33 24.53 6.75
C ALA A 137 -13.33 24.27 8.26
N PHE A 138 -13.55 25.31 9.08
CA PHE A 138 -13.40 25.25 10.53
C PHE A 138 -14.73 25.52 11.23
N THR A 139 -15.15 24.56 12.04
CA THR A 139 -16.38 24.66 12.84
C THR A 139 -16.11 24.28 14.29
N CYS A 140 -16.90 24.78 15.21
CA CYS A 140 -16.95 24.28 16.59
C CYS A 140 -18.39 23.91 16.95
N THR A 141 -18.54 23.08 17.98
CA THR A 141 -19.86 22.74 18.52
C THR A 141 -20.05 23.47 19.84
N VAL A 142 -21.04 24.36 19.91
CA VAL A 142 -21.37 25.13 21.12
C VAL A 142 -22.83 24.86 21.43
N HIS A 143 -23.13 24.33 22.63
CA HIS A 143 -24.48 23.92 23.03
C HIS A 143 -25.20 22.98 22.05
N GLY A 144 -24.44 22.12 21.34
CA GLY A 144 -24.97 21.19 20.35
C GLY A 144 -25.15 21.79 18.94
N GLU A 145 -24.95 23.09 18.77
CA GLU A 145 -25.02 23.76 17.47
C GLU A 145 -23.64 23.86 16.82
N THR A 146 -23.59 23.67 15.50
CA THR A 146 -22.35 23.81 14.73
C THR A 146 -22.20 25.24 14.25
N ILE A 147 -21.12 25.91 14.67
CA ILE A 147 -20.85 27.32 14.36
C ILE A 147 -19.58 27.41 13.52
N HIS A 148 -19.57 28.27 12.49
CA HIS A 148 -18.37 28.58 11.72
C HIS A 148 -17.42 29.48 12.51
N LEU A 149 -16.16 29.08 12.60
CA LEU A 149 -15.17 29.83 13.38
C LEU A 149 -14.62 31.03 12.62
N LEU A 150 -14.54 30.94 11.29
CA LEU A 150 -14.12 32.06 10.44
C LEU A 150 -15.35 32.70 9.82
N GLU A 151 -15.40 34.03 9.85
CA GLU A 151 -16.52 34.82 9.32
C GLU A 151 -16.63 34.72 7.80
N LYS A 152 -15.51 34.49 7.12
CA LYS A 152 -15.42 34.38 5.67
C LYS A 152 -15.06 32.95 5.27
N PRO A 153 -15.59 32.45 4.14
CA PRO A 153 -15.16 31.18 3.59
C PRO A 153 -13.68 31.22 3.22
N LEU A 154 -13.03 30.07 3.26
CA LEU A 154 -11.61 29.98 2.90
C LEU A 154 -11.45 30.05 1.39
N ILE A 155 -10.47 30.84 0.97
CA ILE A 155 -9.94 30.82 -0.40
C ILE A 155 -8.62 30.07 -0.33
N MET A 156 -8.59 28.88 -0.91
CA MET A 156 -7.40 28.04 -0.89
C MET A 156 -6.28 28.66 -1.72
N SER A 157 -5.07 28.66 -1.17
CA SER A 157 -3.85 29.04 -1.91
C SER A 157 -3.19 27.85 -2.57
N GLY A 158 -3.40 26.63 -2.04
CA GLY A 158 -2.89 25.40 -2.64
C GLY A 158 -3.71 24.95 -3.84
N VAL A 159 -3.05 24.47 -4.88
CA VAL A 159 -3.71 23.85 -6.03
C VAL A 159 -4.14 22.43 -5.65
N CYS A 160 -5.42 22.12 -5.81
CA CYS A 160 -5.95 20.76 -5.63
C CYS A 160 -5.93 19.99 -6.96
N GLU A 161 -4.77 19.49 -7.37
CA GLU A 161 -4.63 18.70 -8.61
C GLU A 161 -5.11 17.25 -8.48
N ARG A 162 -5.57 16.86 -7.30
CA ARG A 162 -5.79 15.46 -6.94
C ARG A 162 -7.28 15.18 -6.79
N SER A 163 -7.65 13.92 -7.01
CA SER A 163 -9.01 13.51 -6.73
C SER A 163 -9.35 13.72 -5.26
N SER A 164 -10.61 14.05 -5.00
CA SER A 164 -11.23 14.15 -3.69
C SER A 164 -11.20 12.85 -2.88
N LYS A 165 -10.67 11.76 -3.44
CA LYS A 165 -10.43 10.45 -2.80
C LYS A 165 -8.96 10.14 -2.53
N SER A 166 -8.03 10.95 -3.03
CA SER A 166 -6.59 10.77 -2.81
C SER A 166 -6.18 11.01 -1.35
N GLN A 167 -5.03 10.47 -0.93
CA GLN A 167 -4.41 10.76 0.37
C GLN A 167 -2.90 10.57 0.29
N VAL A 168 -2.16 11.28 1.14
CA VAL A 168 -0.73 11.08 1.36
C VAL A 168 -0.57 10.33 2.65
N SER A 169 0.03 9.14 2.61
CA SER A 169 0.13 8.31 3.80
C SER A 169 1.53 7.79 3.99
N ALA A 170 2.02 8.00 5.21
CA ALA A 170 3.28 7.49 5.73
C ALA A 170 3.13 6.15 6.47
N LYS A 171 1.96 5.47 6.34
CA LYS A 171 1.72 4.16 6.94
C LYS A 171 2.79 3.14 6.48
N SER A 172 3.15 2.21 7.35
CA SER A 172 4.21 1.25 7.07
C SER A 172 3.97 0.49 5.76
N THR A 173 4.94 0.52 4.86
CA THR A 173 4.82 0.04 3.49
C THR A 173 5.93 -0.94 3.15
N LEU A 174 5.54 -2.12 2.65
CA LEU A 174 6.44 -3.09 2.04
C LEU A 174 6.34 -3.01 0.52
N ILE A 175 7.47 -2.85 -0.14
CA ILE A 175 7.62 -3.03 -1.58
C ILE A 175 8.31 -4.38 -1.81
N LEU A 176 7.54 -5.38 -2.23
CA LEU A 176 8.04 -6.72 -2.55
C LEU A 176 8.25 -6.83 -4.07
N HIS A 177 9.48 -7.06 -4.50
CA HIS A 177 9.85 -7.20 -5.90
C HIS A 177 10.25 -8.64 -6.20
N LEU A 178 9.35 -9.41 -6.81
CA LEU A 178 9.59 -10.79 -7.25
C LEU A 178 10.20 -10.78 -8.65
N GLN A 179 11.42 -11.29 -8.77
CA GLN A 179 12.19 -11.25 -10.02
C GLN A 179 12.37 -12.68 -10.55
N CYS A 180 12.03 -12.92 -11.82
CA CYS A 180 12.43 -14.18 -12.44
C CYS A 180 13.96 -14.26 -12.50
N THR A 181 14.52 -15.46 -12.29
CA THR A 181 15.95 -15.70 -12.54
C THR A 181 16.33 -15.30 -13.96
N GLY A 182 17.47 -14.63 -14.12
CA GLY A 182 17.97 -14.16 -15.42
C GLY A 182 17.56 -12.72 -15.76
N MET A 183 16.68 -12.09 -14.96
CA MET A 183 16.32 -10.68 -15.14
C MET A 183 17.42 -9.78 -14.55
N ALA A 184 18.12 -9.02 -15.40
CA ALA A 184 18.88 -7.86 -14.94
C ALA A 184 17.89 -6.70 -14.79
N VAL A 185 17.79 -6.13 -13.58
CA VAL A 185 16.81 -5.07 -13.29
C VAL A 185 17.43 -3.80 -12.70
N PRO A 186 18.55 -3.27 -13.22
CA PRO A 186 19.04 -1.96 -12.81
C PRO A 186 17.97 -0.91 -13.12
N GLY A 187 17.75 0.04 -12.19
CA GLY A 187 16.77 1.11 -12.38
C GLY A 187 15.31 0.64 -12.43
N SER A 188 15.02 -0.54 -11.85
CA SER A 188 13.66 -1.08 -11.88
C SER A 188 12.64 -0.12 -11.25
N LEU A 189 11.43 -0.09 -11.82
CA LEU A 189 10.31 0.70 -11.29
C LEU A 189 10.06 0.51 -9.78
N PRO A 190 10.16 -0.71 -9.20
CA PRO A 190 10.02 -0.90 -7.75
C PRO A 190 11.09 -0.17 -6.94
N GLN A 191 12.31 -0.10 -7.47
CA GLN A 191 13.42 0.61 -6.85
C GLN A 191 13.23 2.13 -6.97
N LEU A 192 12.80 2.61 -8.14
CA LEU A 192 12.44 4.02 -8.32
C LEU A 192 11.34 4.44 -7.33
N LEU A 193 10.28 3.63 -7.21
CA LEU A 193 9.21 3.89 -6.24
C LEU A 193 9.74 3.93 -4.81
N LYS A 194 10.61 2.99 -4.41
CA LYS A 194 11.25 3.03 -3.10
C LYS A 194 11.96 4.38 -2.90
N THR A 195 12.80 4.78 -3.84
CA THR A 195 13.54 6.05 -3.77
C THR A 195 12.65 7.27 -3.70
N THR A 196 11.56 7.32 -4.46
CA THR A 196 10.57 8.40 -4.36
C THR A 196 9.86 8.43 -3.00
N LEU A 197 9.67 7.28 -2.35
CA LEU A 197 8.97 7.20 -1.07
C LEU A 197 9.89 7.33 0.16
N GLU A 198 11.21 7.20 0.00
CA GLU A 198 12.17 7.25 1.13
C GLU A 198 12.05 8.52 1.97
N GLU A 199 11.79 9.66 1.34
CA GLU A 199 11.67 10.95 2.02
C GLU A 199 10.41 11.04 2.92
N TYR A 200 9.41 10.20 2.67
CA TYR A 200 8.13 10.20 3.39
C TYR A 200 8.07 9.16 4.52
N HIS A 201 9.10 8.32 4.63
CA HIS A 201 9.12 7.15 5.50
C HIS A 201 10.37 7.08 6.35
N THR A 202 10.28 6.40 7.49
CA THR A 202 11.49 5.99 8.23
C THR A 202 12.01 4.68 7.65
N LYS A 203 13.24 4.28 8.02
CA LYS A 203 13.82 3.01 7.59
C LYS A 203 12.99 1.80 8.02
N GLU A 204 12.24 1.93 9.11
CA GLU A 204 11.37 0.91 9.66
C GLU A 204 9.99 0.91 8.99
N SER A 205 9.52 2.08 8.53
CA SER A 205 8.19 2.23 7.91
C SER A 205 8.18 2.06 6.40
N LEU A 206 9.33 1.95 5.73
CA LEU A 206 9.42 1.57 4.32
C LEU A 206 10.47 0.47 4.14
N GLN A 207 10.01 -0.71 3.74
CA GLN A 207 10.90 -1.82 3.40
C GLN A 207 10.80 -2.15 1.92
N TYR A 208 11.96 -2.26 1.27
CA TYR A 208 12.07 -2.84 -0.06
C TYR A 208 12.74 -4.21 0.02
N LEU A 209 12.12 -5.21 -0.60
CA LEU A 209 12.65 -6.56 -0.66
C LEU A 209 12.59 -7.10 -2.09
N ALA A 210 13.75 -7.29 -2.69
CA ALA A 210 13.89 -8.01 -3.95
C ALA A 210 14.11 -9.50 -3.70
N VAL A 211 13.31 -10.35 -4.35
CA VAL A 211 13.38 -11.80 -4.20
C VAL A 211 13.37 -12.45 -5.57
N THR A 212 14.49 -13.10 -5.91
CA THR A 212 14.56 -13.90 -7.12
C THR A 212 13.82 -15.23 -6.95
N PHE A 213 13.01 -15.58 -7.95
CA PHE A 213 12.31 -16.86 -8.09
C PHE A 213 12.77 -17.61 -9.34
N ASN A 214 12.75 -18.93 -9.24
CA ASN A 214 12.93 -19.85 -10.36
C ASN A 214 11.97 -20.99 -10.15
N ILE A 215 11.05 -21.18 -11.09
CA ILE A 215 10.03 -22.22 -11.08
C ILE A 215 10.09 -23.06 -12.36
N GLY A 216 11.25 -23.10 -13.03
CA GLY A 216 11.45 -23.83 -14.29
C GLY A 216 11.34 -25.35 -14.17
N THR A 217 11.41 -25.92 -12.95
CA THR A 217 11.26 -27.35 -12.68
C THR A 217 10.42 -27.60 -11.43
N GLN A 218 9.82 -28.78 -11.29
CA GLN A 218 8.98 -29.10 -10.13
C GLN A 218 9.76 -29.03 -8.80
N THR A 219 11.02 -29.46 -8.81
CA THR A 219 11.92 -29.35 -7.65
C THR A 219 12.12 -27.89 -7.27
N LYS A 220 12.32 -27.00 -8.25
CA LYS A 220 12.46 -25.55 -8.03
C LYS A 220 11.15 -24.91 -7.57
N VAL A 221 10.00 -25.38 -8.06
CA VAL A 221 8.66 -24.98 -7.55
C VAL A 221 8.51 -25.33 -6.06
N ASN A 222 8.86 -26.54 -5.65
CA ASN A 222 8.76 -26.95 -4.25
C ASN A 222 9.68 -26.13 -3.35
N ARG A 223 10.92 -25.87 -3.81
CA ARG A 223 11.86 -24.97 -3.14
C ARG A 223 11.33 -23.54 -3.03
N TRP A 224 10.73 -23.03 -4.10
CA TRP A 224 10.10 -21.72 -4.12
C TRP A 224 8.95 -21.63 -3.11
N LYS A 225 8.08 -22.63 -3.06
CA LYS A 225 7.00 -22.72 -2.05
C LYS A 225 7.56 -22.65 -0.63
N ALA A 226 8.57 -23.44 -0.30
CA ALA A 226 9.20 -23.39 1.03
C ALA A 226 9.79 -22.01 1.34
N LYS A 227 10.47 -21.39 0.36
CA LYS A 227 11.05 -20.04 0.48
C LYS A 227 9.98 -18.98 0.73
N VAL A 228 8.91 -18.98 -0.06
CA VAL A 228 7.78 -18.03 0.09
C VAL A 228 7.05 -18.25 1.42
N LYS A 229 6.91 -19.50 1.89
CA LYS A 229 6.34 -19.78 3.21
C LYS A 229 7.13 -19.11 4.33
N LYS A 230 8.46 -19.30 4.33
CA LYS A 230 9.36 -18.69 5.31
C LYS A 230 9.33 -17.16 5.21
N LEU A 231 9.38 -16.63 4.00
CA LEU A 231 9.29 -15.19 3.76
C LEU A 231 7.97 -14.61 4.27
N GLY A 232 6.85 -15.26 3.97
CA GLY A 232 5.53 -14.85 4.44
C GLY A 232 5.46 -14.78 5.96
N ALA A 233 5.97 -15.80 6.68
CA ALA A 233 6.02 -15.78 8.14
C ALA A 233 6.82 -14.58 8.69
N THR A 234 7.97 -14.27 8.07
CA THR A 234 8.79 -13.10 8.45
C THR A 234 8.08 -11.78 8.19
N LEU A 235 7.38 -11.64 7.05
CA LEU A 235 6.69 -10.41 6.69
C LEU A 235 5.43 -10.18 7.54
N VAL A 236 4.68 -11.24 7.86
CA VAL A 236 3.50 -11.18 8.74
C VAL A 236 3.88 -10.66 10.13
N ALA A 237 5.01 -11.12 10.68
CA ALA A 237 5.50 -10.67 11.98
C ALA A 237 5.77 -9.15 12.02
N ARG A 238 6.05 -8.51 10.87
CA ARG A 238 6.35 -7.07 10.78
C ARG A 238 5.12 -6.17 10.63
N ARG A 239 3.93 -6.74 10.35
CA ARG A 239 2.65 -6.02 10.30
C ARG A 239 2.67 -4.72 9.47
N PHE A 240 3.14 -4.81 8.22
CA PHE A 240 3.06 -3.68 7.29
C PHE A 240 1.60 -3.32 7.01
N SER A 241 1.24 -2.04 7.10
CA SER A 241 -0.09 -1.55 6.75
C SER A 241 -0.38 -1.63 5.26
N ARG A 242 0.67 -1.58 4.42
CA ARG A 242 0.57 -1.63 2.96
C ARG A 242 1.60 -2.56 2.39
N THR A 243 1.19 -3.33 1.40
CA THR A 243 2.10 -4.17 0.62
C THR A 243 1.88 -3.93 -0.86
N ILE A 244 2.92 -3.49 -1.55
CA ILE A 244 2.97 -3.30 -3.00
C ILE A 244 3.82 -4.42 -3.56
N ILE A 245 3.29 -5.16 -4.54
CA ILE A 245 3.99 -6.33 -5.10
C ILE A 245 4.24 -6.11 -6.58
N PHE A 246 5.50 -6.20 -6.95
CA PHE A 246 5.96 -6.18 -8.33
C PHE A 246 6.42 -7.57 -8.72
N VAL A 247 6.04 -8.01 -9.91
CA VAL A 247 6.51 -9.25 -10.51
C VAL A 247 7.17 -8.90 -11.83
N THR A 248 8.47 -9.12 -11.91
CA THR A 248 9.29 -8.78 -13.08
C THR A 248 9.74 -10.07 -13.76
N ILE A 249 9.25 -10.23 -14.99
CA ILE A 249 9.33 -11.44 -15.80
C ILE A 249 9.34 -11.01 -17.27
N HIS A 250 10.11 -11.70 -18.12
CA HIS A 250 10.03 -11.52 -19.56
C HIS A 250 8.96 -12.44 -20.16
N SER A 251 8.44 -12.06 -21.32
CA SER A 251 7.68 -12.95 -22.19
C SER A 251 8.60 -13.62 -23.21
N GLU A 252 8.29 -14.86 -23.55
CA GLU A 252 8.86 -15.58 -24.68
C GLU A 252 8.30 -14.97 -25.96
N VAL A 253 9.20 -14.57 -26.86
CA VAL A 253 8.86 -13.71 -28.01
C VAL A 253 7.90 -14.38 -28.99
N THR A 254 7.99 -15.69 -29.15
CA THR A 254 7.24 -16.40 -30.19
C THR A 254 5.79 -16.63 -29.79
N ARG A 255 5.54 -17.05 -28.54
CA ARG A 255 4.21 -17.48 -28.08
C ARG A 255 3.59 -16.53 -27.06
N GLY A 256 4.34 -15.55 -26.57
CA GLY A 256 3.90 -14.66 -25.49
C GLY A 256 3.79 -15.33 -24.13
N ASP A 257 4.34 -16.54 -23.96
CA ASP A 257 4.40 -17.24 -22.67
C ASP A 257 5.29 -16.47 -21.68
N LEU A 258 5.09 -16.68 -20.38
CA LEU A 258 5.91 -16.04 -19.35
C LEU A 258 7.09 -16.93 -18.93
N PHE A 259 8.28 -16.36 -18.80
CA PHE A 259 9.46 -17.11 -18.35
C PHE A 259 9.29 -17.63 -16.92
N ALA A 260 9.28 -18.95 -16.75
CA ALA A 260 9.22 -19.61 -15.46
C ALA A 260 10.60 -19.69 -14.77
N GLY A 261 11.69 -19.50 -15.51
CA GLY A 261 13.05 -19.55 -15.01
C GLY A 261 13.91 -20.52 -15.82
N LYS A 262 14.85 -21.20 -15.16
CA LYS A 262 15.80 -22.10 -15.81
C LYS A 262 15.51 -23.57 -15.49
N GLY A 263 15.60 -24.45 -16.48
CA GLY A 263 15.56 -25.91 -16.34
C GLY A 263 16.76 -26.47 -15.58
N GLU A 264 16.84 -27.79 -15.40
CA GLU A 264 18.04 -28.42 -14.80
C GLU A 264 19.26 -28.31 -15.73
N ASP A 265 19.04 -28.27 -17.04
CA ASP A 265 20.06 -28.05 -18.07
C ASP A 265 20.43 -26.58 -18.27
N GLY A 266 19.92 -25.68 -17.42
CA GLY A 266 20.17 -24.24 -17.52
C GLY A 266 19.43 -23.53 -18.66
N LYS A 267 18.62 -24.23 -19.46
CA LYS A 267 17.82 -23.62 -20.52
C LYS A 267 16.62 -22.87 -19.98
N ASP A 268 16.15 -21.89 -20.74
CA ASP A 268 14.96 -21.12 -20.39
C ASP A 268 13.70 -21.96 -20.53
N ILE A 269 12.89 -21.89 -19.47
CA ILE A 269 11.57 -22.53 -19.41
C ILE A 269 10.52 -21.44 -19.40
N ALA A 270 9.51 -21.58 -20.25
CA ALA A 270 8.34 -20.71 -20.28
C ALA A 270 7.07 -21.46 -19.88
N MET A 271 6.12 -20.71 -19.37
CA MET A 271 4.82 -21.16 -18.90
C MET A 271 3.72 -20.32 -19.54
N GLU A 272 2.66 -20.99 -19.98
CA GLU A 272 1.48 -20.32 -20.52
C GLU A 272 0.94 -19.30 -19.51
N VAL A 273 0.52 -18.14 -20.00
CA VAL A 273 -0.03 -17.05 -19.15
C VAL A 273 -1.17 -17.57 -18.25
N ASN A 274 -2.05 -18.41 -18.80
CA ASN A 274 -3.19 -18.99 -18.08
C ASN A 274 -2.78 -20.01 -17.00
N LYS A 275 -1.55 -20.53 -17.07
CA LYS A 275 -0.97 -21.45 -16.09
C LYS A 275 -0.20 -20.70 -14.99
N VAL A 276 0.15 -19.44 -15.20
CA VAL A 276 0.73 -18.56 -14.17
C VAL A 276 -0.36 -18.22 -13.16
N HIS A 277 -0.60 -19.14 -12.25
CA HIS A 277 -1.48 -18.86 -11.13
C HIS A 277 -0.74 -17.91 -10.19
N ILE A 278 -1.35 -16.77 -9.87
CA ILE A 278 -0.90 -15.88 -8.79
C ILE A 278 -0.65 -16.69 -7.50
N LYS A 279 -1.40 -17.78 -7.27
CA LYS A 279 -1.17 -18.75 -6.17
C LYS A 279 0.20 -19.46 -6.18
N LEU A 280 0.89 -19.55 -7.31
CA LEU A 280 2.27 -20.06 -7.37
C LEU A 280 3.27 -19.00 -6.88
N MET A 281 2.94 -17.71 -7.03
CA MET A 281 3.72 -16.61 -6.48
C MET A 281 3.40 -16.35 -5.00
N PHE A 282 2.18 -16.72 -4.54
CA PHE A 282 1.72 -16.51 -3.17
C PHE A 282 1.03 -17.76 -2.61
N LEU A 283 1.56 -18.32 -1.52
CA LEU A 283 0.90 -19.45 -0.86
C LEU A 283 -0.48 -19.05 -0.32
N SER A 284 -1.40 -20.02 -0.28
CA SER A 284 -2.78 -19.87 0.21
C SER A 284 -2.88 -19.37 1.67
N GLN A 285 -1.82 -19.44 2.48
CA GLN A 285 -1.77 -18.86 3.83
C GLN A 285 -1.39 -17.36 3.83
N SER A 286 -0.74 -16.86 2.77
CA SER A 286 -0.63 -15.42 2.49
C SER A 286 -1.97 -14.87 1.97
N TYR A 287 -2.83 -15.74 1.46
CA TYR A 287 -4.17 -15.37 0.99
C TYR A 287 -5.08 -14.94 2.13
N SER A 288 -4.94 -15.46 3.35
CA SER A 288 -5.69 -14.97 4.52
C SER A 288 -5.13 -13.64 5.07
N PHE A 289 -3.83 -13.39 4.94
CA PHE A 289 -3.22 -12.08 5.23
C PHE A 289 -3.61 -11.03 4.19
N LEU A 290 -3.77 -11.44 2.93
CA LEU A 290 -4.41 -10.65 1.91
C LEU A 290 -5.90 -10.45 2.28
N HIS A 291 -6.67 -11.51 2.56
CA HIS A 291 -8.11 -11.42 2.83
C HIS A 291 -8.48 -10.61 4.09
N SER A 292 -7.69 -10.63 5.16
CA SER A 292 -7.93 -9.78 6.34
C SER A 292 -7.68 -8.29 6.09
N SER A 293 -7.09 -7.96 4.93
CA SER A 293 -6.96 -6.60 4.38
C SER A 293 -7.94 -6.38 3.19
N TRP A 294 -8.81 -7.35 2.88
CA TRP A 294 -9.78 -7.24 1.77
C TRP A 294 -11.16 -6.79 2.23
N ASP A 295 -11.51 -6.99 3.50
CA ASP A 295 -12.75 -6.47 4.09
C ASP A 295 -12.46 -5.11 4.74
N GLY A 296 -12.67 -4.03 3.98
CA GLY A 296 -12.61 -2.67 4.50
C GLY A 296 -11.68 -1.76 3.70
N TYR A 297 -12.23 -1.17 2.63
CA TYR A 297 -11.81 0.07 1.96
C TYR A 297 -10.30 0.37 1.76
N SER A 298 -9.94 0.45 0.48
CA SER A 298 -8.72 1.06 -0.12
C SER A 298 -7.58 0.12 -0.51
N LEU A 299 -7.70 -0.50 -1.68
CA LEU A 299 -6.57 -1.10 -2.40
C LEU A 299 -6.48 -0.54 -3.83
N LEU A 300 -5.49 0.32 -4.06
CA LEU A 300 -4.98 0.60 -5.40
C LEU A 300 -4.15 -0.62 -5.83
N ARG A 301 -4.76 -1.52 -6.60
CA ARG A 301 -4.02 -2.57 -7.31
C ARG A 301 -3.33 -1.95 -8.51
N LEU A 302 -2.05 -1.65 -8.37
CA LEU A 302 -1.19 -1.38 -9.52
C LEU A 302 -0.35 -2.62 -9.80
N LEU A 303 -0.96 -3.60 -10.47
CA LEU A 303 -0.19 -4.60 -11.22
C LEU A 303 0.34 -3.88 -12.45
N ILE A 304 1.47 -3.19 -12.32
CA ILE A 304 2.18 -2.68 -13.50
C ILE A 304 2.89 -3.89 -14.13
N TRP A 305 2.29 -4.43 -15.17
CA TRP A 305 3.02 -5.22 -16.15
C TRP A 305 3.81 -4.25 -17.01
N SER A 306 5.08 -4.02 -16.66
CA SER A 306 6.00 -3.50 -17.67
C SER A 306 6.37 -4.68 -18.56
N MET A 307 5.59 -4.91 -19.62
CA MET A 307 6.17 -5.54 -20.80
C MET A 307 7.17 -4.52 -21.34
N LEU A 308 8.43 -4.65 -20.91
CA LEU A 308 9.52 -4.03 -21.63
C LEU A 308 9.60 -4.81 -22.94
N PRO A 309 9.20 -4.24 -24.10
CA PRO A 309 9.68 -4.79 -25.35
C PRO A 309 11.21 -4.82 -25.23
N CYS A 310 11.84 -5.86 -25.76
CA CYS A 310 13.27 -5.84 -26.05
C CYS A 310 13.53 -4.73 -27.09
N LEU A 311 13.48 -3.46 -26.66
CA LEU A 311 14.02 -2.35 -27.41
C LEU A 311 15.52 -2.49 -27.29
N SER A 312 16.07 -3.04 -28.37
CA SER A 312 17.49 -3.17 -28.59
C SER A 312 18.06 -1.75 -28.66
N CYS A 313 18.84 -1.34 -27.66
CA CYS A 313 19.83 -0.28 -27.82
C CYS A 313 21.15 -0.92 -28.24
#